data_AF-A0A2U8PW29-F1
#
_entry.id   AF-A0A2U8PW29-F1
#
_cell.length_a   1.000
_cell.length_b   1.000
_cell.length_c   1.000
_cell.angle_alpha   90.00
_cell.angle_beta   90.00
_cell.angle_gamma   90.00
#
_symmetry.space_group_name_H-M   'P 1'
#
loop_
_entity.id
_entity.type
_entity.pdbx_description
1 polymer ?
#
loop_
_entity_poly.entity_id
_entity_poly.type
_entity_poly.pdbx_seq_one_letter_code
_entity_poly.pdbx_strand_id
1 'polypeptide(L)'
;MAKNSAKDIEVTAFATHQIITQPNPLRKVLRRVDEKDTDDPVARAEQALASLSGEFKAWMTTEVNRLSAAYVAIRNDGFTRERRDELFHAAHDIKGDAVTFGYPAAAGIAESLCRVIEHAPDLEKVPAELFTHHINAILAILHENTRLDSISVSAELSRRLRKVADDYLTQVNRDRPEHLEVILAPSIAPAE
;
A
#
# COMPACT_ATOMS: atom_id res chain seq x y z
N MET A 1 -14.69 57.20 -14.31
CA MET A 1 -13.86 56.00 -14.54
C MET A 1 -14.37 54.90 -13.61
N ALA A 2 -14.78 53.76 -14.14
CA ALA A 2 -15.32 52.66 -13.34
C ALA A 2 -14.19 52.06 -12.47
N LYS A 3 -14.44 51.87 -11.18
CA LYS A 3 -13.52 51.18 -10.27
C LYS A 3 -13.55 49.68 -10.59
N ASN A 4 -12.38 49.08 -10.79
CA ASN A 4 -12.25 47.63 -10.89
C ASN A 4 -12.79 46.95 -9.61
N SER A 5 -13.57 45.91 -9.82
CA SER A 5 -14.15 45.03 -8.80
C SER A 5 -13.14 43.96 -8.37
N ALA A 6 -13.33 43.38 -7.19
CA ALA A 6 -12.49 42.29 -6.66
C ALA A 6 -12.56 40.96 -7.48
N LYS A 7 -13.26 40.96 -8.62
CA LYS A 7 -13.39 39.87 -9.58
C LYS A 7 -12.63 40.13 -10.88
N ASP A 8 -11.98 41.28 -11.01
CA ASP A 8 -11.32 41.67 -12.24
C ASP A 8 -9.86 41.21 -12.22
N ILE A 9 -9.36 40.82 -13.39
CA ILE A 9 -7.95 40.46 -13.57
C ILE A 9 -7.11 41.73 -13.49
N GLU A 10 -6.07 41.73 -12.65
CA GLU A 10 -5.16 42.86 -12.50
C GLU A 10 -3.90 42.61 -13.33
N VAL A 11 -3.62 43.49 -14.28
CA VAL A 11 -2.44 43.41 -15.14
C VAL A 11 -1.53 44.58 -14.81
N THR A 12 -0.37 44.28 -14.23
CA THR A 12 0.67 45.26 -13.94
C THR A 12 1.79 45.13 -14.97
N ALA A 13 1.98 46.16 -15.80
CA ALA A 13 3.02 46.18 -16.82
C ALA A 13 4.31 46.79 -16.28
N PHE A 14 5.42 46.10 -16.49
CA PHE A 14 6.78 46.56 -16.26
C PHE A 14 7.50 46.72 -17.60
N ALA A 15 8.67 47.39 -17.59
CA ALA A 15 9.43 47.68 -18.80
C ALA A 15 9.82 46.44 -19.61
N THR A 16 9.97 45.28 -18.95
CA THR A 16 10.43 44.03 -19.58
C THR A 16 9.38 42.92 -19.58
N HIS A 17 8.37 42.98 -18.71
CA HIS A 17 7.40 41.90 -18.50
C HIS A 17 6.06 42.43 -18.00
N GLN A 18 5.03 41.60 -18.05
CA GLN A 18 3.73 41.90 -17.46
C GLN A 18 3.37 40.83 -16.42
N ILE A 19 2.88 41.27 -15.26
CA ILE A 19 2.35 40.39 -14.22
C ILE A 19 0.84 40.42 -14.30
N ILE A 20 0.24 39.26 -14.60
CA ILE A 20 -1.21 39.06 -14.61
C ILE A 20 -1.58 38.37 -13.30
N THR A 21 -2.23 39.10 -12.39
CA THR A 21 -2.70 38.56 -11.11
C THR A 21 -4.17 38.21 -11.24
N GLN A 22 -4.51 36.94 -11.04
CA GLN A 22 -5.90 36.53 -11.00
C GLN A 22 -6.58 36.98 -9.70
N PRO A 23 -7.85 37.38 -9.75
CA PRO A 23 -8.64 37.64 -8.56
C PRO A 23 -8.68 36.38 -7.68
N ASN A 24 -8.48 36.54 -6.36
CA ASN A 24 -8.53 35.45 -5.39
C ASN A 24 -9.85 35.51 -4.58
N PRO A 25 -10.98 35.02 -5.14
CA PRO A 25 -12.25 34.97 -4.42
C PRO A 25 -12.22 33.99 -3.25
N LEU A 26 -11.31 32.99 -3.29
CA LEU A 26 -11.18 31.96 -2.26
C LEU A 26 -10.74 32.56 -0.91
N ARG A 27 -10.04 33.70 -0.92
CA ARG A 27 -9.60 34.38 0.31
C ARG A 27 -10.75 34.76 1.25
N LYS A 28 -11.99 34.91 0.76
CA LYS A 28 -13.17 35.21 1.58
C LYS A 28 -13.84 33.97 2.18
N VAL A 29 -13.66 32.81 1.57
CA VAL A 29 -14.25 31.54 2.04
C VAL A 29 -13.28 30.73 2.89
N LEU A 30 -11.98 31.00 2.77
CA LEU A 30 -10.96 30.41 3.62
C LEU A 30 -10.97 31.08 5.00
N ARG A 31 -11.31 30.29 6.03
CA ARG A 31 -11.10 30.66 7.43
C ARG A 31 -9.59 30.71 7.67
N ARG A 32 -9.06 31.91 7.97
CA ARG A 32 -7.71 32.03 8.49
C ARG A 32 -7.73 31.57 9.94
N VAL A 33 -6.95 30.53 10.22
CA VAL A 33 -6.72 30.05 11.58
C VAL A 33 -5.54 30.87 12.11
N ASP A 34 -5.70 31.49 13.28
CA ASP A 34 -4.60 32.20 13.94
C ASP A 34 -3.50 31.19 14.29
N GLU A 35 -2.23 31.60 14.18
CA GLU A 35 -1.04 30.77 14.48
C GLU A 35 -1.03 30.23 15.93
N LYS A 36 -1.89 30.77 16.80
CA LYS A 36 -2.12 30.34 18.20
C LYS A 36 -3.18 29.26 18.36
N ASP A 37 -3.90 28.85 17.31
CA ASP A 37 -4.84 27.73 17.36
C ASP A 37 -4.04 26.43 17.21
N THR A 38 -3.43 26.03 18.33
CA THR A 38 -2.51 24.90 18.51
C THR A 38 -3.20 23.52 18.43
N ASP A 39 -4.25 23.33 17.64
CA ASP A 39 -4.67 21.96 17.29
C ASP A 39 -3.63 21.43 16.31
N ASP A 40 -2.71 20.62 16.81
CA ASP A 40 -1.82 19.84 15.96
C ASP A 40 -2.59 18.57 15.51
N PRO A 41 -3.14 18.57 14.29
CA PRO A 41 -3.93 17.44 13.83
C PRO A 41 -3.09 16.15 13.70
N VAL A 42 -1.77 16.27 13.52
CA VAL A 42 -0.86 15.13 13.41
C VAL A 42 -0.68 14.51 14.79
N ALA A 43 -0.33 15.32 15.80
CA ALA A 43 -0.19 14.82 17.17
C ALA A 43 -1.48 14.16 17.69
N ARG A 44 -2.65 14.75 17.37
CA ARG A 44 -3.95 14.18 17.71
C ARG A 44 -4.21 12.84 17.00
N ALA A 45 -3.84 12.72 15.72
CA ALA A 45 -3.94 11.48 14.98
C ALA A 45 -3.02 10.38 15.53
N GLU A 46 -1.77 10.72 15.84
CA GLU A 46 -0.79 9.82 16.46
C GLU A 46 -1.27 9.33 17.83
N GLN A 47 -1.84 10.20 18.66
CA GLN A 47 -2.40 9.82 19.95
C GLN A 47 -3.61 8.89 19.81
N ALA A 48 -4.49 9.14 18.85
CA ALA A 48 -5.60 8.25 18.54
C ALA A 48 -5.10 6.87 18.07
N LEU A 49 -4.07 6.84 17.21
CA LEU A 49 -3.46 5.59 16.75
C LEU A 49 -2.82 4.81 17.91
N ALA A 50 -2.08 5.50 18.78
CA ALA A 50 -1.50 4.91 19.98
C ALA A 50 -2.55 4.33 20.93
N SER A 51 -3.72 4.96 21.04
CA SER A 51 -4.83 4.43 21.86
C SER A 51 -5.41 3.11 21.31
N LEU A 52 -5.25 2.83 20.02
CA LEU A 52 -5.71 1.61 19.35
C LEU A 52 -4.64 0.52 19.28
N SER A 53 -3.39 0.80 19.68
CA SER A 53 -2.26 -0.11 19.44
C SER A 53 -2.40 -1.47 20.17
N GLY A 54 -3.19 -1.52 21.24
CA GLY A 54 -3.53 -2.75 21.95
C GLY A 54 -4.33 -3.75 21.10
N GLU A 55 -5.06 -3.26 20.10
CA GLU A 55 -5.91 -4.07 19.21
C GLU A 55 -5.15 -4.59 17.98
N PHE A 56 -4.02 -3.97 17.62
CA PHE A 56 -3.32 -4.25 16.35
C PHE A 56 -2.95 -5.72 16.16
N LYS A 57 -2.54 -6.40 17.23
CA LYS A 57 -2.23 -7.84 17.16
C LYS A 57 -3.47 -8.67 16.85
N ALA A 58 -4.62 -8.34 17.43
CA ALA A 58 -5.87 -9.05 17.20
C ALA A 58 -6.41 -8.81 15.78
N TRP A 59 -6.32 -7.56 15.30
CA TRP A 59 -6.66 -7.22 13.92
C TRP A 59 -5.75 -7.93 12.91
N MET A 60 -4.43 -7.88 13.10
CA MET A 60 -3.49 -8.63 12.27
C MET A 60 -3.79 -10.13 12.27
N THR A 61 -4.11 -10.70 13.44
CA THR A 61 -4.50 -12.12 13.54
C THR A 61 -5.76 -12.42 12.72
N THR A 62 -6.74 -11.52 12.73
CA THR A 62 -7.97 -11.64 11.93
C THR A 62 -7.65 -11.67 10.44
N GLU A 63 -6.83 -10.73 9.95
CA GLU A 63 -6.48 -10.65 8.54
C GLU A 63 -5.67 -11.87 8.07
N VAL A 64 -4.71 -12.33 8.87
CA VAL A 64 -3.90 -13.52 8.51
C VAL A 64 -4.74 -14.80 8.52
N ASN A 65 -5.71 -14.92 9.44
CA ASN A 65 -6.65 -16.03 9.45
C ASN A 65 -7.57 -16.02 8.22
N ARG A 66 -8.05 -14.82 7.82
CA ARG A 66 -8.86 -14.63 6.62
C ARG A 66 -8.07 -15.02 5.36
N LEU A 67 -6.82 -14.56 5.23
CA LEU A 67 -5.93 -14.95 4.13
C LEU A 67 -5.73 -16.47 4.06
N SER A 68 -5.46 -17.10 5.21
CA SER A 68 -5.25 -18.55 5.29
C SER A 68 -6.51 -19.32 4.90
N ALA A 69 -7.68 -18.89 5.38
CA ALA A 69 -8.96 -19.51 5.04
C ALA A 69 -9.29 -19.39 3.54
N ALA A 70 -9.04 -18.21 2.95
CA ALA A 70 -9.23 -17.99 1.52
C ALA A 70 -8.39 -18.96 0.68
N TYR A 71 -7.12 -19.15 1.04
CA TYR A 71 -6.25 -20.08 0.33
C TYR A 71 -6.62 -21.56 0.56
N VAL A 72 -7.06 -21.93 1.77
CA VAL A 72 -7.58 -23.28 2.03
C VAL A 72 -8.80 -23.58 1.16
N ALA A 73 -9.72 -22.63 0.99
CA ALA A 73 -10.87 -22.80 0.11
C ALA A 73 -10.44 -23.02 -1.36
N ILE A 74 -9.46 -22.25 -1.84
CA ILE A 74 -8.88 -22.44 -3.18
C ILE A 74 -8.23 -23.81 -3.33
N ARG A 75 -7.49 -24.26 -2.32
CA ARG A 75 -6.82 -25.56 -2.36
C ARG A 75 -7.79 -26.75 -2.41
N ASN A 76 -8.94 -26.63 -1.75
CA ASN A 76 -9.93 -27.71 -1.69
C ASN A 76 -10.80 -27.75 -2.94
N ASP A 77 -11.20 -26.58 -3.44
CA ASP A 77 -12.29 -26.47 -4.38
C ASP A 77 -11.90 -25.76 -5.70
N GLY A 78 -10.64 -25.39 -5.87
CA GLY A 78 -10.10 -24.69 -7.03
C GLY A 78 -10.35 -23.18 -7.04
N PHE A 79 -9.80 -22.52 -8.07
CA PHE A 79 -9.98 -21.08 -8.26
C PHE A 79 -11.36 -20.76 -8.86
N THR A 80 -12.03 -19.78 -8.27
CA THR A 80 -13.12 -19.04 -8.91
C THR A 80 -12.80 -17.56 -8.83
N ARG A 81 -13.54 -16.71 -9.55
CA ARG A 81 -13.38 -15.26 -9.46
C ARG A 81 -13.54 -14.78 -8.01
N GLU A 82 -14.56 -15.26 -7.32
CA GLU A 82 -14.88 -14.88 -5.95
C GLU A 82 -13.77 -15.29 -4.97
N ARG A 83 -13.24 -16.51 -5.10
CA ARG A 83 -12.15 -16.98 -4.24
C ARG A 83 -10.83 -16.28 -4.52
N ARG A 84 -10.54 -16.00 -5.79
CA ARG A 84 -9.38 -15.18 -6.19
C ARG A 84 -9.47 -13.79 -5.57
N ASP A 85 -10.63 -13.14 -5.71
CA ASP A 85 -10.84 -11.78 -5.22
C ASP A 85 -10.74 -11.75 -3.69
N GLU A 86 -11.27 -12.76 -2.99
CA GLU A 86 -11.13 -12.87 -1.53
C GLU A 86 -9.67 -13.08 -1.08
N LEU A 87 -8.92 -13.95 -1.76
CA LEU A 87 -7.49 -14.14 -1.48
C LEU A 87 -6.72 -12.83 -1.71
N PHE A 88 -7.02 -12.11 -2.80
CA PHE A 88 -6.40 -10.83 -3.12
C PHE A 88 -6.73 -9.76 -2.08
N HIS A 89 -8.00 -9.60 -1.71
CA HIS A 89 -8.42 -8.61 -0.72
C HIS A 89 -7.77 -8.87 0.63
N ALA A 90 -7.76 -10.12 1.12
CA ALA A 90 -7.10 -10.44 2.39
C ALA A 90 -5.59 -10.14 2.35
N ALA A 91 -4.91 -10.43 1.23
CA ALA A 91 -3.50 -10.07 1.07
C ALA A 91 -3.29 -8.55 0.97
N HIS A 92 -4.19 -7.84 0.29
CA HIS A 92 -4.12 -6.40 0.10
C HIS A 92 -4.33 -5.64 1.42
N ASP A 93 -5.29 -6.08 2.24
CA ASP A 93 -5.56 -5.50 3.56
C ASP A 93 -4.32 -5.68 4.46
N ILE A 94 -3.72 -6.87 4.50
CA ILE A 94 -2.44 -7.11 5.21
C ILE A 94 -1.33 -6.18 4.68
N LYS A 95 -1.19 -6.02 3.37
CA LYS A 95 -0.20 -5.10 2.77
C LYS A 95 -0.37 -3.67 3.30
N GLY A 96 -1.61 -3.17 3.40
CA GLY A 96 -1.90 -1.82 3.87
C GLY A 96 -1.75 -1.66 5.39
N ASP A 97 -2.21 -2.65 6.14
CA ASP A 97 -2.35 -2.54 7.59
C ASP A 97 -1.09 -2.96 8.35
N ALA A 98 -0.32 -3.91 7.81
CA ALA A 98 0.76 -4.54 8.55
C ALA A 98 1.86 -3.55 8.99
N VAL A 99 2.18 -2.52 8.19
CA VAL A 99 3.14 -1.48 8.61
C VAL A 99 2.62 -0.73 9.84
N THR A 100 1.36 -0.29 9.80
CA THR A 100 0.67 0.38 10.92
C THR A 100 0.62 -0.50 12.18
N PHE A 101 0.43 -1.80 12.00
CA PHE A 101 0.37 -2.76 13.09
C PHE A 101 1.76 -3.18 13.63
N GLY A 102 2.85 -2.72 13.02
CA GLY A 102 4.22 -3.01 13.43
C GLY A 102 4.84 -4.28 12.82
N TYR A 103 4.31 -4.77 11.69
CA TYR A 103 4.74 -5.96 10.95
C TYR A 103 5.23 -5.64 9.52
N PRO A 104 6.23 -4.76 9.33
CA PRO A 104 6.62 -4.29 8.00
C PRO A 104 7.09 -5.41 7.05
N ALA A 105 7.72 -6.46 7.58
CA ALA A 105 8.12 -7.60 6.76
C ALA A 105 6.90 -8.37 6.19
N ALA A 106 5.80 -8.46 6.95
CA ALA A 106 4.56 -9.07 6.48
C ALA A 106 3.92 -8.24 5.37
N ALA A 107 3.99 -6.91 5.45
CA ALA A 107 3.51 -6.01 4.39
C ALA A 107 4.19 -6.32 3.05
N GLY A 108 5.52 -6.41 3.04
CA GLY A 108 6.28 -6.73 1.82
C GLY A 108 6.00 -8.12 1.25
N ILE A 109 5.77 -9.13 2.11
CA ILE A 109 5.39 -10.48 1.67
C ILE A 109 3.97 -10.46 1.09
N ALA A 110 3.04 -9.77 1.73
CA ALA A 110 1.67 -9.65 1.25
C ALA A 110 1.60 -8.89 -0.09
N GLU A 111 2.43 -7.85 -0.27
CA GLU A 111 2.59 -7.16 -1.55
C GLU A 111 3.12 -8.09 -2.64
N SER A 112 4.14 -8.89 -2.34
CA SER A 112 4.66 -9.91 -3.24
C SER A 112 3.56 -10.91 -3.67
N LEU A 113 2.77 -11.38 -2.71
CA LEU A 113 1.64 -12.26 -2.98
C LEU A 113 0.56 -11.60 -3.85
N CYS A 114 0.23 -10.34 -3.60
CA CYS A 114 -0.71 -9.57 -4.43
C CYS A 114 -0.26 -9.54 -5.89
N ARG A 115 1.04 -9.27 -6.14
CA ARG A 115 1.60 -9.24 -7.50
C ARG A 115 1.50 -10.58 -8.21
N VAL A 116 1.67 -11.69 -7.50
CA VAL A 116 1.46 -13.03 -8.07
C VAL A 116 -0.01 -13.19 -8.49
N ILE A 117 -0.95 -12.84 -7.62
CA ILE A 117 -2.40 -12.98 -7.87
C ILE A 117 -2.87 -12.09 -9.03
N GLU A 118 -2.26 -10.93 -9.18
CA GLU A 118 -2.60 -9.94 -10.19
C GLU A 118 -1.96 -10.21 -11.55
N HIS A 119 -0.69 -10.64 -11.57
CA HIS A 119 0.11 -10.69 -12.80
C HIS A 119 0.41 -12.10 -13.31
N ALA A 120 0.06 -13.16 -12.57
CA ALA A 120 0.14 -14.50 -13.13
C ALA A 120 -0.91 -14.65 -14.26
N PRO A 121 -0.52 -15.10 -15.46
CA PRO A 121 -1.43 -15.23 -16.60
C PRO A 121 -2.52 -16.29 -16.39
N ASP A 122 -2.22 -17.27 -15.54
CA ASP A 122 -3.11 -18.38 -15.17
C ASP A 122 -2.74 -18.82 -13.75
N LEU A 123 -3.63 -18.52 -12.78
CA LEU A 123 -3.37 -18.80 -11.36
C LEU A 123 -3.36 -20.29 -11.03
N GLU A 124 -4.04 -21.13 -11.81
CA GLU A 124 -4.04 -22.58 -11.60
C GLU A 124 -2.68 -23.20 -11.94
N LYS A 125 -1.87 -22.51 -12.74
CA LYS A 125 -0.49 -22.92 -13.09
C LYS A 125 0.57 -22.36 -12.14
N VAL A 126 0.19 -21.53 -11.17
CA VAL A 126 1.14 -21.04 -10.16
C VAL A 126 1.46 -22.19 -9.20
N PRO A 127 2.76 -22.47 -8.92
CA PRO A 127 3.14 -23.49 -7.95
C PRO A 127 2.47 -23.25 -6.59
N ALA A 128 1.84 -24.28 -6.03
CA ALA A 128 1.14 -24.19 -4.74
C ALA A 128 2.07 -23.79 -3.59
N GLU A 129 3.35 -24.14 -3.70
CA GLU A 129 4.42 -23.76 -2.79
C GLU A 129 4.61 -22.25 -2.74
N LEU A 130 4.41 -21.54 -3.85
CA LEU A 130 4.60 -20.10 -3.90
C LEU A 130 3.58 -19.40 -3.01
N PHE A 131 2.29 -19.75 -3.11
CA PHE A 131 1.26 -19.27 -2.19
C PHE A 131 1.51 -19.72 -0.75
N THR A 132 1.79 -21.00 -0.56
CA THR A 132 1.96 -21.60 0.77
C THR A 132 3.12 -20.96 1.54
N HIS A 133 4.25 -20.70 0.87
CA HIS A 133 5.40 -20.06 1.48
C HIS A 133 5.15 -18.60 1.86
N HIS A 134 4.42 -17.83 1.03
CA HIS A 134 4.04 -16.46 1.37
C HIS A 134 3.12 -16.44 2.60
N ILE A 135 2.08 -17.28 2.63
CA ILE A 135 1.12 -17.33 3.73
C ILE A 135 1.79 -17.82 5.03
N ASN A 136 2.60 -18.88 4.96
CA ASN A 136 3.33 -19.39 6.11
C ASN A 136 4.34 -18.38 6.66
N ALA A 137 4.99 -17.60 5.80
CA ALA A 137 5.91 -16.56 6.24
C ALA A 137 5.17 -15.43 6.99
N ILE A 138 4.01 -15.01 6.50
CA ILE A 138 3.15 -14.03 7.20
C ILE A 138 2.70 -14.57 8.56
N LEU A 139 2.27 -15.84 8.63
CA LEU A 139 1.93 -16.52 9.88
C LEU A 139 3.12 -16.57 10.86
N ALA A 140 4.31 -16.94 10.38
CA ALA A 140 5.51 -16.98 11.22
C ALA A 140 5.86 -15.60 11.78
N ILE A 141 5.79 -14.55 10.96
CA ILE A 141 6.01 -13.17 11.40
C ILE A 141 5.02 -12.78 12.48
N LEU A 142 3.72 -13.06 12.31
CA LEU A 142 2.71 -12.76 13.34
C LEU A 142 3.06 -13.37 14.72
N HIS A 143 3.62 -14.59 14.74
CA HIS A 143 4.00 -15.29 15.96
C HIS A 143 5.37 -14.89 16.53
N GLU A 144 6.32 -14.47 15.69
CA GLU A 144 7.72 -14.28 16.07
C GLU A 144 8.21 -12.81 16.04
N ASN A 145 7.38 -11.82 15.69
CA ASN A 145 7.77 -10.42 15.42
C ASN A 145 8.45 -9.65 16.58
N THR A 146 8.58 -10.20 17.78
CA THR A 146 9.02 -9.46 18.97
C THR A 146 10.53 -9.48 19.23
N ARG A 147 11.34 -10.16 18.41
CA ARG A 147 12.80 -10.32 18.62
C ARG A 147 13.58 -9.54 17.55
N LEU A 148 14.63 -8.82 17.94
CA LEU A 148 15.48 -8.10 16.97
C LEU A 148 16.05 -9.04 15.88
N ASP A 149 16.46 -10.24 16.27
CA ASP A 149 16.94 -11.25 15.33
C ASP A 149 15.85 -11.67 14.34
N SER A 150 14.60 -11.80 14.79
CA SER A 150 13.48 -12.19 13.92
C SER A 150 13.13 -11.10 12.91
N ILE A 151 13.35 -9.81 13.22
CA ILE A 151 13.18 -8.72 12.26
C ILE A 151 14.15 -8.88 11.08
N SER A 152 15.44 -9.13 11.35
CA SER A 152 16.44 -9.30 10.30
C SER A 152 16.17 -10.52 9.41
N VAL A 153 15.77 -11.64 10.03
CA VAL A 153 15.40 -12.88 9.34
C VAL A 153 14.15 -12.67 8.49
N SER A 154 13.13 -11.99 9.04
CA SER A 154 11.88 -11.72 8.34
C SER A 154 12.09 -10.80 7.12
N ALA A 155 12.97 -9.80 7.25
CA ALA A 155 13.33 -8.93 6.13
C ALA A 155 14.04 -9.72 5.01
N GLU A 156 14.98 -10.60 5.33
CA GLU A 156 15.63 -11.46 4.33
C GLU A 156 14.67 -12.47 3.71
N LEU A 157 13.78 -13.07 4.51
CA LEU A 157 12.73 -13.97 4.02
C LEU A 157 11.81 -13.25 3.03
N SER A 158 11.37 -12.03 3.36
CA SER A 158 10.57 -11.18 2.49
C SER A 158 11.26 -10.91 1.15
N ARG A 159 12.54 -10.49 1.18
CA ARG A 159 13.35 -10.29 -0.04
C ARG A 159 13.44 -11.53 -0.91
N ARG A 160 13.68 -12.71 -0.31
CA ARG A 160 13.81 -13.97 -1.06
C ARG A 160 12.50 -14.41 -1.68
N LEU A 161 11.40 -14.34 -0.95
CA LEU A 161 10.07 -14.66 -1.47
C LEU A 161 9.70 -13.75 -2.63
N ARG A 162 9.98 -12.45 -2.49
CA ARG A 162 9.79 -11.48 -3.56
C ARG A 162 10.59 -11.84 -4.81
N LYS A 163 11.88 -12.17 -4.66
CA LYS A 163 12.72 -12.60 -5.77
C LYS A 163 12.16 -13.84 -6.49
N VAL A 164 11.74 -14.86 -5.74
CA VAL A 164 11.15 -16.07 -6.33
C VAL A 164 9.85 -15.76 -7.07
N ALA A 165 9.02 -14.87 -6.53
CA ALA A 165 7.81 -14.40 -7.19
C ALA A 165 8.11 -13.64 -8.49
N ASP A 166 9.10 -12.74 -8.47
CA ASP A 166 9.54 -11.97 -9.63
C ASP A 166 10.13 -12.86 -10.73
N ASP A 167 10.97 -13.81 -10.37
CA ASP A 167 11.55 -14.79 -11.29
C ASP A 167 10.44 -15.63 -11.96
N TYR A 168 9.46 -16.10 -11.17
CA TYR A 168 8.30 -16.81 -11.69
C TYR A 168 7.48 -15.93 -12.65
N LEU A 169 7.11 -14.72 -12.24
CA LEU A 169 6.29 -13.80 -13.03
C LEU A 169 6.97 -13.41 -14.35
N THR A 170 8.29 -13.20 -14.33
CA THR A 170 9.09 -12.95 -15.53
C THR A 170 9.03 -14.14 -16.50
N GLN A 171 9.20 -15.35 -15.97
CA GLN A 171 9.19 -16.56 -16.78
C GLN A 171 7.83 -16.83 -17.45
N VAL A 172 6.72 -16.63 -16.73
CA VAL A 172 5.37 -16.92 -17.25
C VAL A 172 4.81 -15.80 -18.13
N ASN A 173 5.31 -14.57 -18.01
CA ASN A 173 4.91 -13.44 -18.85
C ASN A 173 5.91 -13.13 -19.99
N ARG A 174 6.88 -14.00 -20.26
CA ARG A 174 7.89 -13.80 -21.32
C ARG A 174 7.32 -13.43 -22.70
N ASP A 175 6.10 -13.93 -22.98
CA ASP A 175 5.40 -13.76 -24.26
C ASP A 175 4.40 -12.57 -24.23
N ARG A 176 4.40 -11.76 -23.16
CA ARG A 176 3.51 -10.59 -22.90
C ARG A 176 4.32 -9.34 -22.52
N PRO A 177 5.02 -8.71 -23.46
CA PRO A 177 6.00 -7.64 -23.17
C PRO A 177 5.40 -6.43 -22.46
N GLU A 178 4.17 -6.04 -22.78
CA GLU A 178 3.45 -4.95 -22.13
C GLU A 178 3.14 -5.22 -20.65
N HIS A 179 2.96 -6.49 -20.26
CA HIS A 179 2.79 -6.87 -18.85
C HIS A 179 4.12 -6.93 -18.11
N LEU A 180 5.22 -7.30 -18.78
CA LEU A 180 6.56 -7.29 -18.19
C LEU A 180 6.99 -5.89 -17.80
N GLU A 181 6.68 -4.86 -18.60
CA GLU A 181 6.97 -3.47 -18.25
C GLU A 181 6.29 -3.05 -16.94
N VAL A 182 5.05 -3.48 -16.71
CA VAL A 182 4.31 -3.19 -15.47
C VAL A 182 4.88 -3.98 -14.28
N ILE A 183 5.22 -5.26 -14.48
CA ILE A 183 5.79 -6.11 -13.43
C ILE A 183 7.18 -5.61 -13.01
N LEU A 184 8.01 -5.24 -13.99
CA LEU A 184 9.40 -4.81 -13.78
C LEU A 184 9.53 -3.32 -13.46
N ALA A 185 8.45 -2.54 -13.56
CA ALA A 185 8.47 -1.13 -13.19
C ALA A 185 8.93 -0.99 -11.73
N PRO A 186 9.93 -0.14 -11.46
CA PRO A 186 10.33 0.14 -10.09
C PRO A 186 9.15 0.72 -9.32
N SER A 187 9.06 0.39 -8.03
CA SER A 187 8.06 1.01 -7.16
C SER A 187 8.17 2.53 -7.24
N ILE A 188 7.05 3.19 -7.48
CA ILE A 188 6.95 4.66 -7.49
C ILE A 188 6.93 5.18 -6.03
N ALA A 189 6.70 4.29 -5.06
CA ALA A 189 6.85 4.63 -3.66
C ALA A 189 8.33 4.91 -3.36
N PRO A 190 8.64 5.98 -2.60
CA PRO A 190 10.01 6.28 -2.21
C PRO A 190 10.62 5.07 -1.49
N ALA A 191 11.85 4.71 -1.88
CA ALA A 191 12.64 3.76 -1.12
C ALA A 191 12.97 4.39 0.24
N GLU A 192 12.73 3.65 1.33
CA GLU A 192 13.22 4.02 2.67
C GLU A 192 14.75 4.01 2.74
#